data_AF-A0A0K6FZZ0-F1
#
_entry.id   AF-A0A0K6FZZ0-F1
#
_cell.length_a   1.000
_cell.length_b   1.000
_cell.length_c   1.000
_cell.angle_alpha   90.00
_cell.angle_beta   90.00
_cell.angle_gamma   90.00
#
_symmetry.space_group_name_H-M   'P 1'
#
loop_
_entity.id
_entity.type
_entity.pdbx_description
1 polymer ?
#
loop_
_entity_poly.entity_id
_entity_poly.type
_entity_poly.pdbx_seq_one_letter_code
_entity_poly.pdbx_strand_id
1 'polypeptide(L)'
;MSGPSGSREARVHTQPSNRANASLAKGKSKAADERRVVYKPVLENPHQIKPQTPLNVQNSLLACIADLLPEVAEYHFARETKARRRKSSLRAALHQAKVKGESSKTSQAQASNSKKRRRDEDVADDPKRTKIANDEASEQTSGLLSSSRRRASPGTSVLGESTHSTSAGAGLSATVNSEGAESSPSSTDIPIPPLLKHCVFGINEVTKRLESQTRPSVLGTTTASTTASKPQLRFVIACRTDVDPPILLDHLPVLVAACNSAVPSNSEDKMFIKLATLPMGGEHTLAEVVGLRRVAVMALDVETPGLGRLESLLSAIPPLRASWLAPPSNISQEPKELVPTHVKQLKTSAPKDMKAHREKRKREVGEAKEAAVAAGADGNRRKKRKIQPQDKNKPDDTKDS
;
A
#
# COMPACT_ATOMS: atom_id res chain seq x y z
N MET A 1 -37.75 19.15 34.34
CA MET A 1 -37.27 18.24 35.41
C MET A 1 -36.32 17.23 34.76
N SER A 2 -35.05 17.62 34.60
CA SER A 2 -34.03 16.82 33.92
C SER A 2 -33.46 15.82 34.92
N GLY A 3 -33.72 14.53 34.71
CA GLY A 3 -33.26 13.46 35.59
C GLY A 3 -31.73 13.31 35.62
N PRO A 4 -31.16 12.76 36.71
CA PRO A 4 -29.73 12.59 36.87
C PRO A 4 -29.18 11.65 35.79
N SER A 5 -28.17 12.14 35.07
CA SER A 5 -27.43 11.39 34.07
C SER A 5 -26.75 10.20 34.72
N GLY A 6 -27.25 8.99 34.44
CA GLY A 6 -26.64 7.74 34.86
C GLY A 6 -25.17 7.69 34.44
N SER A 7 -24.30 7.42 35.41
CA SER A 7 -22.87 7.21 35.22
C SER A 7 -22.62 6.15 34.16
N ARG A 8 -22.10 6.55 33.00
CA ARG A 8 -21.65 5.61 31.97
C ARG A 8 -20.43 4.85 32.51
N GLU A 9 -20.65 3.61 32.93
CA GLU A 9 -19.58 2.67 33.23
C GLU A 9 -18.66 2.52 32.01
N ALA A 10 -17.35 2.62 32.25
CA ALA A 10 -16.34 2.56 31.20
C ALA A 10 -16.32 1.15 30.58
N ARG A 11 -16.84 1.02 29.35
CA ARG A 11 -16.68 -0.21 28.55
C ARG A 11 -15.19 -0.50 28.34
N VAL A 12 -14.71 -1.58 28.96
CA VAL A 12 -13.32 -2.04 28.85
C VAL A 12 -13.15 -2.75 27.51
N HIS A 13 -12.54 -2.08 26.52
CA HIS A 13 -12.13 -2.74 25.28
C HIS A 13 -10.80 -3.48 25.51
N THR A 14 -10.86 -4.74 25.94
CA THR A 14 -9.68 -5.61 25.97
C THR A 14 -9.55 -6.30 24.62
N GLN A 15 -8.59 -5.86 23.80
CA GLN A 15 -8.08 -6.63 22.66
C GLN A 15 -7.04 -7.62 23.22
N PRO A 16 -7.36 -8.92 23.38
CA PRO A 16 -6.39 -9.89 23.85
C PRO A 16 -5.31 -10.06 22.77
N SER A 17 -4.11 -9.55 23.03
CA SER A 17 -2.99 -9.76 22.11
C SER A 17 -2.65 -11.26 22.03
N ASN A 18 -2.47 -11.80 20.82
CA ASN A 18 -2.09 -13.20 20.57
C ASN A 18 -0.79 -13.66 21.25
N ARG A 19 -0.04 -12.76 21.90
CA ARG A 19 1.15 -13.09 22.69
C ARG A 19 0.86 -13.68 24.08
N ALA A 20 -0.36 -13.54 24.59
CA ALA A 20 -0.70 -13.98 25.95
C ALA A 20 -1.04 -15.48 26.07
N ASN A 21 -1.36 -16.16 24.95
CA ASN A 21 -1.87 -17.54 25.01
C ASN A 21 -0.76 -18.62 25.07
N ALA A 22 0.50 -18.28 24.80
CA ALA A 22 1.59 -19.27 24.82
C ALA A 22 1.99 -19.71 26.24
N SER A 23 1.71 -18.91 27.28
CA SER A 23 2.09 -19.24 28.66
C SER A 23 1.05 -20.03 29.45
N LEU A 24 -0.18 -20.21 28.93
CA LEU A 24 -1.24 -20.96 29.61
C LEU A 24 -1.14 -22.49 29.42
N ALA A 25 -0.39 -22.96 28.42
CA ALA A 25 -0.30 -24.40 28.10
C ALA A 25 0.59 -25.22 29.07
N LYS A 26 1.24 -24.60 30.07
CA LYS A 26 2.11 -25.29 31.04
C LYS A 26 1.80 -24.89 32.49
N GLY A 27 0.60 -25.19 32.98
CA GLY A 27 0.30 -25.45 34.42
C GLY A 27 0.79 -24.48 35.52
N LYS A 28 1.31 -23.29 35.20
CA LYS A 28 1.86 -22.33 36.16
C LYS A 28 0.91 -21.14 36.31
N SER A 29 -0.19 -21.35 37.01
CA SER A 29 -1.23 -20.35 37.29
C SER A 29 -0.79 -19.21 38.24
N LYS A 30 0.43 -19.24 38.81
CA LYS A 30 0.91 -18.20 39.75
C LYS A 30 1.38 -16.90 39.10
N ALA A 31 1.59 -16.84 37.78
CA ALA A 31 2.10 -15.63 37.12
C ALA A 31 1.05 -14.54 36.89
N ALA A 32 -0.25 -14.84 37.06
CA ALA A 32 -1.32 -13.86 36.89
C ALA A 32 -1.39 -12.83 38.03
N ASP A 33 -0.90 -13.18 39.23
CA ASP A 33 -1.01 -12.36 40.44
C ASP A 33 0.14 -11.33 40.60
N GLU A 34 1.15 -11.37 39.73
CA GLU A 34 2.32 -10.48 39.79
C GLU A 34 2.13 -9.15 39.05
N ARG A 35 0.96 -8.90 38.44
CA ARG A 35 0.72 -7.68 37.67
C ARG A 35 -0.37 -6.83 38.30
N ARG A 36 -0.02 -5.58 38.63
CA ARG A 36 -0.99 -4.57 39.04
C ARG A 36 -1.65 -3.91 37.83
N VAL A 37 -2.93 -3.63 37.94
CA VAL A 37 -3.66 -2.82 36.96
C VAL A 37 -3.23 -1.36 37.12
N VAL A 38 -2.84 -0.72 36.02
CA VAL A 38 -2.48 0.70 35.97
C VAL A 38 -3.29 1.37 34.89
N TYR A 39 -4.05 2.39 35.26
CA TYR A 39 -4.79 3.23 34.32
C TYR A 39 -3.89 4.35 33.82
N LYS A 40 -3.79 4.48 32.50
CA LYS A 40 -3.04 5.56 31.85
C LYS A 40 -4.02 6.52 31.18
N PRO A 41 -3.98 7.83 31.48
CA PRO A 41 -4.79 8.79 30.76
C PRO A 41 -4.31 8.85 29.30
N VAL A 42 -5.25 8.80 28.37
CA VAL A 42 -5.05 8.95 26.93
C VAL A 42 -6.03 10.02 26.46
N LEU A 43 -5.50 11.05 25.83
CA LEU A 43 -6.33 12.08 25.21
C LEU A 43 -7.01 11.48 23.99
N GLU A 44 -8.34 11.39 24.01
CA GLU A 44 -9.10 11.05 22.82
C GLU A 44 -9.28 12.29 21.96
N ASN A 45 -9.09 12.13 20.65
CA ASN A 45 -9.43 13.16 19.70
C ASN A 45 -10.97 13.27 19.59
N PRO A 46 -11.59 14.38 20.04
CA PRO A 46 -13.04 14.55 19.95
C PRO A 46 -13.53 14.72 18.50
N HIS A 47 -12.63 15.03 17.57
CA HIS A 47 -12.95 15.37 16.18
C HIS A 47 -13.05 14.14 15.25
N GLN A 48 -13.68 13.06 15.72
CA GLN A 48 -13.92 11.87 14.90
C GLN A 48 -15.05 12.11 13.89
N ILE A 49 -14.68 12.27 12.61
CA ILE A 49 -15.65 12.35 11.50
C ILE A 49 -16.06 10.93 11.14
N LYS A 50 -17.27 10.53 11.53
CA LYS A 50 -17.85 9.24 11.17
C LYS A 50 -18.91 9.45 10.09
N PRO A 51 -18.74 8.89 8.87
CA PRO A 51 -19.81 8.88 7.90
C PRO A 51 -20.96 8.04 8.47
N GLN A 52 -22.16 8.62 8.50
CA GLN A 52 -23.38 7.89 8.83
C GLN A 52 -24.20 7.78 7.55
N THR A 53 -24.32 6.57 7.03
CA THR A 53 -25.19 6.27 5.89
C THR A 53 -26.23 5.25 6.36
N PRO A 54 -27.53 5.58 6.37
CA PRO A 54 -28.59 4.63 6.71
C PRO A 54 -28.55 3.40 5.80
N LEU A 55 -28.76 2.19 6.36
CA LEU A 55 -28.59 0.92 5.64
C LEU A 55 -29.46 0.82 4.37
N ASN A 56 -30.70 1.32 4.42
CA ASN A 56 -31.58 1.42 3.27
C ASN A 56 -30.95 2.25 2.13
N VAL A 57 -30.32 3.38 2.45
CA VAL A 57 -29.60 4.22 1.48
C VAL A 57 -28.38 3.47 0.94
N GLN A 58 -27.65 2.73 1.77
CA GLN A 58 -26.49 1.96 1.31
C GLN A 58 -26.90 0.89 0.27
N ASN A 59 -27.99 0.16 0.52
CA ASN A 59 -28.51 -0.86 -0.39
C ASN A 59 -29.01 -0.25 -1.71
N SER A 60 -29.79 0.83 -1.64
CA SER A 60 -30.28 1.53 -2.83
C SER A 60 -29.12 2.09 -3.65
N LEU A 61 -28.09 2.66 -3.00
CA LEU A 61 -26.91 3.16 -3.69
C LEU A 61 -26.18 2.03 -4.43
N LEU A 62 -25.96 0.88 -3.77
CA LEU A 62 -25.31 -0.26 -4.39
C LEU A 62 -26.05 -0.73 -5.64
N ALA A 63 -27.38 -0.84 -5.57
CA ALA A 63 -28.22 -1.23 -6.71
C ALA A 63 -28.13 -0.22 -7.86
N CYS A 64 -28.28 1.09 -7.56
CA CYS A 64 -28.18 2.12 -8.60
C CYS A 64 -26.79 2.19 -9.25
N ILE A 65 -25.73 1.93 -8.48
CA ILE A 65 -24.36 1.86 -8.99
C ILE A 65 -24.18 0.62 -9.87
N ALA A 66 -24.76 -0.52 -9.47
CA ALA A 66 -24.73 -1.76 -10.24
C ALA A 66 -25.34 -1.57 -11.64
N ASP A 67 -26.48 -0.87 -11.70
CA ASP A 67 -27.17 -0.56 -12.95
C ASP A 67 -26.41 0.43 -13.85
N LEU A 68 -25.56 1.28 -13.26
CA LEU A 68 -24.83 2.33 -13.99
C LEU A 68 -23.55 1.82 -14.68
N LEU A 69 -22.94 0.74 -14.19
CA LEU A 69 -21.58 0.34 -14.56
C LEU A 69 -21.41 -0.88 -15.50
N PRO A 70 -22.44 -1.46 -16.18
CA PRO A 70 -22.24 -2.69 -16.96
C PRO A 70 -21.25 -2.51 -18.13
N GLU A 71 -21.28 -1.36 -18.82
CA GLU A 71 -20.35 -1.06 -19.92
C GLU A 71 -18.88 -1.00 -19.48
N VAL A 72 -18.65 -0.59 -18.23
CA VAL A 72 -17.30 -0.51 -17.66
C VAL A 72 -16.75 -1.91 -17.40
N ALA A 73 -17.59 -2.85 -16.96
CA ALA A 73 -17.24 -4.26 -16.81
C ALA A 73 -16.74 -4.86 -18.11
N GLU A 74 -17.53 -4.73 -19.18
CA GLU A 74 -17.21 -5.30 -20.49
C GLU A 74 -15.86 -4.80 -20.99
N TYR A 75 -15.60 -3.50 -20.83
CA TYR A 75 -14.32 -2.90 -21.19
C TYR A 75 -13.15 -3.50 -20.38
N HIS A 76 -13.29 -3.64 -19.06
CA HIS A 76 -12.23 -4.20 -18.23
C HIS A 76 -11.97 -5.69 -18.55
N PHE A 77 -13.01 -6.49 -18.76
CA PHE A 77 -12.87 -7.89 -19.17
C PHE A 77 -12.20 -8.04 -20.54
N ALA A 78 -12.61 -7.24 -21.52
CA ALA A 78 -12.03 -7.26 -22.86
C ALA A 78 -10.55 -6.82 -22.83
N ARG A 79 -10.25 -5.76 -22.06
CA ARG A 79 -8.88 -5.27 -21.85
C ARG A 79 -8.00 -6.32 -21.16
N GLU A 80 -8.50 -6.96 -20.11
CA GLU A 80 -7.76 -8.00 -19.40
C GLU A 80 -7.52 -9.21 -20.29
N THR A 81 -8.52 -9.66 -21.04
CA THR A 81 -8.41 -10.78 -21.98
C THR A 81 -7.36 -10.48 -23.06
N LYS A 82 -7.36 -9.28 -23.63
CA LYS A 82 -6.36 -8.83 -24.62
C LYS A 82 -4.95 -8.79 -23.99
N ALA A 83 -4.82 -8.30 -22.76
CA ALA A 83 -3.53 -8.29 -22.04
C ALA A 83 -3.01 -9.70 -21.74
N ARG A 84 -3.88 -10.63 -21.30
CA ARG A 84 -3.54 -12.03 -21.08
C ARG A 84 -3.10 -12.72 -22.37
N ARG A 85 -3.81 -12.50 -23.48
CA ARG A 85 -3.43 -13.01 -24.81
C ARG A 85 -2.06 -12.50 -25.25
N ARG A 86 -1.80 -11.19 -25.12
CA ARG A 86 -0.48 -10.59 -25.44
C ARG A 86 0.66 -11.18 -24.59
N LYS A 87 0.42 -11.37 -23.28
CA LYS A 87 1.43 -11.97 -22.40
C LYS A 87 1.68 -13.44 -22.74
N SER A 88 0.62 -14.17 -23.10
CA SER A 88 0.73 -15.57 -23.52
C SER A 88 1.47 -15.71 -24.85
N SER A 89 1.15 -14.88 -25.85
CA SER A 89 1.84 -14.92 -27.14
C SER A 89 3.31 -14.53 -27.03
N LEU A 90 3.65 -13.54 -26.19
CA LEU A 90 5.04 -13.17 -25.92
C LEU A 90 5.82 -14.34 -25.30
N ARG A 91 5.22 -15.04 -24.34
CA ARG A 91 5.84 -16.24 -23.73
C ARG A 91 6.03 -17.37 -24.75
N ALA A 92 5.05 -17.59 -25.62
CA ALA A 92 5.15 -18.57 -26.69
C ALA A 92 6.27 -18.22 -27.69
N ALA A 93 6.36 -16.95 -28.10
CA ALA A 93 7.40 -16.46 -29.00
C ALA A 93 8.81 -16.61 -28.38
N LEU A 94 8.98 -16.29 -27.10
CA LEU A 94 10.24 -16.50 -26.38
C LEU A 94 10.62 -17.98 -26.31
N HIS A 95 9.64 -18.86 -26.09
CA HIS A 95 9.88 -20.30 -26.08
C HIS A 95 10.30 -20.82 -27.47
N GLN A 96 9.64 -20.37 -28.54
CA GLN A 96 10.02 -20.72 -29.92
C GLN A 96 11.42 -20.20 -30.28
N ALA A 97 11.77 -18.98 -29.86
CA ALA A 97 13.10 -18.42 -30.07
C ALA A 97 14.19 -19.23 -29.36
N LYS A 98 13.91 -19.72 -28.14
CA LYS A 98 14.84 -20.56 -27.39
C LYS A 98 15.05 -21.93 -28.07
N VAL A 99 13.97 -22.59 -28.47
CA VAL A 99 14.04 -23.90 -29.16
C VAL A 99 14.79 -23.79 -30.49
N LYS A 100 14.56 -22.72 -31.26
CA LYS A 100 15.26 -22.49 -32.54
C LYS A 100 16.75 -22.12 -32.36
N GLY A 101 17.13 -21.51 -31.24
CA GLY A 101 18.52 -21.16 -30.94
C GLY A 101 19.38 -22.33 -30.46
N GLU A 102 18.77 -23.38 -29.90
CA GLU A 102 19.49 -24.59 -29.47
C GLU A 102 19.70 -25.57 -30.63
N SER A 103 18.73 -25.70 -31.54
CA SER A 103 18.85 -26.61 -32.69
C SER A 103 19.93 -26.19 -33.71
N SER A 104 20.31 -24.91 -33.76
CA SER A 104 21.39 -24.43 -34.64
C SER A 104 22.80 -24.62 -34.06
N LYS A 105 22.94 -24.87 -32.76
CA LYS A 105 24.26 -25.10 -32.13
C LYS A 105 24.68 -26.58 -32.10
N THR A 106 23.72 -27.51 -32.12
CA THR A 106 24.04 -28.95 -32.06
C THR A 106 24.56 -29.50 -33.39
N SER A 107 24.23 -28.88 -34.53
CA SER A 107 24.71 -29.30 -35.86
C SER A 107 26.11 -28.80 -36.22
N GLN A 108 26.77 -27.96 -35.40
CA GLN A 108 28.14 -27.49 -35.64
C GLN A 108 29.20 -28.15 -34.73
N ALA A 109 28.79 -28.98 -33.75
CA ALA A 109 29.70 -29.63 -32.81
C ALA A 109 30.17 -31.05 -33.22
N GLN A 110 29.74 -31.58 -34.36
CA GLN A 110 30.13 -32.92 -34.83
C GLN A 110 31.33 -32.94 -35.82
N ALA A 111 31.95 -31.80 -36.16
CA ALA A 111 32.99 -31.77 -37.20
C ALA A 111 34.44 -31.49 -36.72
N SER A 112 34.73 -31.34 -35.43
CA SER A 112 36.10 -31.00 -35.00
C SER A 112 36.50 -31.47 -33.59
N ASN A 113 36.42 -32.77 -33.33
CA ASN A 113 37.19 -33.38 -32.23
C ASN A 113 38.26 -34.35 -32.76
N SER A 114 39.36 -33.75 -33.24
CA SER A 114 40.66 -34.41 -33.39
C SER A 114 41.80 -33.40 -33.13
N LYS A 115 41.78 -32.72 -31.98
CA LYS A 115 42.96 -31.94 -31.56
C LYS A 115 43.17 -31.96 -30.05
N LYS A 116 43.79 -33.06 -29.61
CA LYS A 116 44.88 -33.14 -28.62
C LYS A 116 45.18 -31.78 -27.95
N ARG A 117 44.58 -31.53 -26.79
CA ARG A 117 45.06 -30.48 -25.88
C ARG A 117 45.92 -31.12 -24.81
N ARG A 118 47.21 -30.84 -24.97
CA ARG A 118 48.24 -31.00 -23.95
C ARG A 118 47.83 -30.23 -22.70
N ARG A 119 48.09 -30.91 -21.59
CA ARG A 119 48.58 -30.45 -20.29
C ARG A 119 49.49 -29.21 -20.41
N ASP A 120 49.62 -28.48 -19.30
CA ASP A 120 50.48 -27.29 -19.03
C ASP A 120 49.62 -26.02 -18.89
N GLU A 121 49.71 -25.18 -17.87
CA GLU A 121 50.46 -25.18 -16.60
C GLU A 121 49.77 -24.19 -15.64
N ASP A 122 50.21 -24.27 -14.39
CA ASP A 122 49.95 -23.39 -13.26
C ASP A 122 50.01 -21.88 -13.56
N VAL A 123 49.03 -21.12 -13.05
CA VAL A 123 49.25 -19.71 -12.68
C VAL A 123 48.55 -19.45 -11.34
N ALA A 124 49.40 -19.25 -10.35
CA ALA A 124 49.07 -18.86 -8.99
C ALA A 124 48.73 -17.37 -8.86
N ASP A 125 48.19 -17.06 -7.67
CA ASP A 125 48.19 -15.78 -6.96
C ASP A 125 47.37 -14.60 -7.51
N ASP A 126 46.33 -14.24 -6.76
CA ASP A 126 46.29 -12.89 -6.21
C ASP A 126 45.43 -12.78 -4.93
N PRO A 127 45.97 -12.26 -3.81
CA PRO A 127 45.24 -12.05 -2.56
C PRO A 127 44.84 -10.58 -2.33
N LYS A 128 44.05 -10.37 -1.26
CA LYS A 128 43.80 -9.11 -0.53
C LYS A 128 42.60 -8.27 -0.99
N ARG A 129 41.44 -8.53 -0.37
CA ARG A 129 40.45 -7.48 -0.07
C ARG A 129 40.55 -7.11 1.41
N THR A 130 41.18 -5.97 1.66
CA THR A 130 41.35 -5.34 2.96
C THR A 130 40.00 -4.99 3.58
N LYS A 131 39.89 -5.31 4.87
CA LYS A 131 38.76 -5.02 5.75
C LYS A 131 39.17 -3.81 6.59
N ILE A 132 38.58 -2.66 6.31
CA ILE A 132 38.80 -1.44 7.12
C ILE A 132 38.00 -1.60 8.41
N ALA A 133 38.72 -1.72 9.53
CA ALA A 133 38.19 -1.54 10.87
C ALA A 133 38.41 -0.07 11.24
N ASN A 134 37.37 0.59 11.76
CA ASN A 134 37.49 1.83 12.51
C ASN A 134 36.92 1.57 13.90
N ASP A 135 37.82 1.32 14.85
CA ASP A 135 37.62 1.59 16.26
C ASP A 135 38.70 2.62 16.62
N GLU A 136 38.31 3.79 17.10
CA GLU A 136 39.06 4.44 18.17
C GLU A 136 38.15 5.32 19.01
N ALA A 137 38.30 5.14 20.31
CA ALA A 137 37.64 5.85 21.38
C ALA A 137 38.45 7.09 21.77
N SER A 138 37.77 8.14 22.22
CA SER A 138 38.32 9.03 23.25
C SER A 138 37.18 9.75 23.97
N GLU A 139 37.45 9.97 25.24
CA GLU A 139 36.58 10.21 26.37
C GLU A 139 36.11 11.68 26.57
N GLN A 140 35.08 11.77 27.42
CA GLN A 140 34.79 12.85 28.39
C GLN A 140 34.52 14.28 27.89
N THR A 141 33.26 14.71 28.00
CA THR A 141 32.91 15.96 28.69
C THR A 141 31.41 16.04 29.01
N SER A 142 31.13 16.46 30.22
CA SER A 142 29.84 16.76 30.86
C SER A 142 29.02 17.84 30.12
N GLY A 143 27.69 17.79 30.22
CA GLY A 143 26.87 18.98 29.98
C GLY A 143 25.42 18.69 29.61
N LEU A 144 24.51 19.28 30.38
CA LEU A 144 23.07 19.29 30.19
C LEU A 144 22.62 19.88 28.85
N LEU A 145 21.35 19.59 28.54
CA LEU A 145 20.41 20.29 27.65
C LEU A 145 20.03 19.60 26.34
N SER A 146 18.71 19.46 26.22
CA SER A 146 17.87 19.35 25.03
C SER A 146 18.51 19.76 23.71
N SER A 147 18.46 18.89 22.70
CA SER A 147 18.11 19.29 21.34
C SER A 147 17.81 18.13 20.40
N SER A 148 16.76 18.39 19.63
CA SER A 148 16.23 17.63 18.49
C SER A 148 17.31 17.26 17.48
N ARG A 149 17.56 15.95 17.26
CA ARG A 149 18.39 15.48 16.13
C ARG A 149 17.51 15.25 14.91
N ARG A 150 17.54 16.24 14.01
CA ARG A 150 17.19 16.09 12.59
C ARG A 150 18.07 15.01 11.96
N ARG A 151 17.44 13.99 11.40
CA ARG A 151 18.10 13.03 10.50
C ARG A 151 18.21 13.73 9.14
N ALA A 152 19.42 14.13 8.77
CA ALA A 152 19.73 14.55 7.41
C ALA A 152 19.63 13.33 6.50
N SER A 153 18.70 13.36 5.55
CA SER A 153 18.63 12.42 4.44
C SER A 153 19.50 12.92 3.29
N PRO A 154 20.13 12.04 2.50
CA PRO A 154 20.91 12.43 1.32
C PRO A 154 19.95 12.94 0.24
N GLY A 155 20.29 14.08 -0.35
CA GLY A 155 19.56 14.65 -1.49
C GLY A 155 19.72 13.75 -2.72
N THR A 156 18.59 13.24 -3.20
CA THR A 156 18.45 12.72 -4.57
C THR A 156 17.54 13.69 -5.33
N SER A 157 18.17 14.68 -5.95
CA SER A 157 17.56 15.50 -6.99
C SER A 157 17.71 14.77 -8.32
N VAL A 158 16.67 14.07 -8.78
CA VAL A 158 16.51 13.74 -10.20
C VAL A 158 15.03 13.88 -10.54
N LEU A 159 14.74 14.92 -11.32
CA LEU A 159 13.48 15.15 -12.01
C LEU A 159 13.15 13.94 -12.89
N GLY A 160 11.96 13.37 -12.69
CA GLY A 160 11.35 12.38 -13.58
C GLY A 160 10.08 12.96 -14.16
N GLU A 161 10.22 13.79 -15.19
CA GLU A 161 9.15 14.12 -16.13
C GLU A 161 8.73 12.84 -16.87
N SER A 162 7.48 12.43 -16.73
CA SER A 162 6.90 11.34 -17.52
C SER A 162 6.52 11.90 -18.89
N THR A 163 7.50 12.05 -19.78
CA THR A 163 7.27 12.33 -21.19
C THR A 163 6.69 11.09 -21.87
N HIS A 164 5.54 11.26 -22.51
CA HIS A 164 5.03 10.32 -23.48
C HIS A 164 6.05 10.21 -24.62
N SER A 165 6.66 9.04 -24.77
CA SER A 165 7.60 8.74 -25.84
C SER A 165 6.85 8.61 -27.17
N THR A 166 6.69 9.72 -27.88
CA THR A 166 6.41 9.74 -29.31
C THR A 166 7.76 9.54 -30.01
N SER A 167 8.01 8.33 -30.49
CA SER A 167 9.23 7.98 -31.21
C SER A 167 9.20 8.62 -32.61
N ALA A 168 9.91 9.73 -32.78
CA ALA A 168 10.34 10.21 -34.09
C ALA A 168 11.52 9.34 -34.57
N GLY A 169 11.22 8.35 -35.41
CA GLY A 169 12.21 7.55 -36.11
C GLY A 169 12.62 8.23 -37.40
N ALA A 170 13.90 8.58 -37.51
CA ALA A 170 14.53 9.05 -38.74
C ALA A 170 14.47 7.97 -39.82
N GLY A 171 14.10 8.40 -41.03
CA GLY A 171 13.98 7.55 -42.20
C GLY A 171 15.33 7.02 -42.69
N LEU A 172 15.35 5.72 -42.98
CA LEU A 172 16.23 5.11 -43.96
C LEU A 172 15.35 4.36 -44.94
N SER A 173 15.24 4.91 -46.15
CA SER A 173 14.60 4.29 -47.30
C SER A 173 15.39 3.05 -47.73
N ALA A 174 14.75 1.89 -47.63
CA ALA A 174 15.07 0.72 -48.44
C ALA A 174 13.77 0.22 -49.05
N THR A 175 13.54 0.62 -50.30
CA THR A 175 12.49 0.12 -51.19
C THR A 175 12.75 -1.35 -51.51
N VAL A 176 11.96 -2.24 -50.92
CA VAL A 176 11.82 -3.63 -51.37
C VAL A 176 10.33 -3.86 -51.61
N ASN A 177 9.95 -3.88 -52.89
CA ASN A 177 8.63 -4.30 -53.36
C ASN A 177 8.44 -5.77 -52.99
N SER A 178 7.48 -6.05 -52.12
CA SER A 178 6.92 -7.38 -51.94
C SER A 178 5.40 -7.24 -51.99
N GLU A 179 4.87 -7.38 -53.20
CA GLU A 179 3.45 -7.55 -53.46
C GLU A 179 3.03 -8.95 -52.99
N GLY A 180 1.94 -9.04 -52.23
CA GLY A 180 1.25 -10.30 -51.96
C GLY A 180 1.39 -10.85 -50.53
N ALA A 181 0.88 -10.12 -49.54
CA ALA A 181 0.48 -10.71 -48.27
C ALA A 181 -0.75 -9.99 -47.73
N GLU A 182 -1.84 -10.75 -47.58
CA GLU A 182 -3.15 -10.31 -47.13
C GLU A 182 -3.10 -9.35 -45.95
N SER A 183 -3.86 -8.26 -46.09
CA SER A 183 -4.09 -7.21 -45.10
C SER A 183 -4.53 -7.80 -43.75
N SER A 184 -3.59 -7.91 -42.82
CA SER A 184 -3.87 -8.25 -41.43
C SER A 184 -4.85 -7.21 -40.83
N PRO A 185 -5.98 -7.65 -40.24
CA PRO A 185 -7.01 -6.74 -39.75
C PRO A 185 -6.43 -5.81 -38.68
N SER A 186 -6.66 -4.52 -38.91
CA SER A 186 -6.34 -3.40 -38.04
C SER A 186 -6.70 -3.69 -36.59
N SER A 187 -5.82 -3.27 -35.68
CA SER A 187 -5.99 -3.42 -34.24
C SER A 187 -7.37 -2.93 -33.79
N THR A 188 -8.26 -3.88 -33.48
CA THR A 188 -9.56 -3.60 -32.86
C THR A 188 -9.29 -3.01 -31.47
N ASP A 189 -9.21 -1.70 -31.40
CA ASP A 189 -9.16 -0.97 -30.15
C ASP A 189 -10.56 -0.99 -29.56
N ILE A 190 -10.65 -1.59 -28.38
CA ILE A 190 -11.90 -1.68 -27.63
C ILE A 190 -12.26 -0.24 -27.28
N PRO A 191 -13.43 0.28 -27.72
CA PRO A 191 -13.81 1.65 -27.46
C PRO A 191 -13.88 1.86 -25.94
N ILE A 192 -13.27 2.94 -25.47
CA ILE A 192 -13.25 3.27 -24.04
C ILE A 192 -14.64 3.84 -23.68
N PRO A 193 -15.38 3.23 -22.73
CA PRO A 193 -16.67 3.73 -22.31
C PRO A 193 -16.54 5.19 -21.82
N PRO A 194 -17.43 6.11 -22.24
CA PRO A 194 -17.38 7.50 -21.80
C PRO A 194 -17.41 7.62 -20.27
N LEU A 195 -18.19 6.75 -19.61
CA LEU A 195 -18.33 6.69 -18.16
C LEU A 195 -17.00 6.47 -17.43
N LEU A 196 -16.06 5.71 -18.03
CA LEU A 196 -14.78 5.43 -17.41
C LEU A 196 -13.92 6.69 -17.19
N LYS A 197 -14.15 7.75 -17.95
CA LYS A 197 -13.46 9.05 -17.77
C LYS A 197 -13.90 9.79 -16.51
N HIS A 198 -15.09 9.45 -16.00
CA HIS A 198 -15.73 10.11 -14.86
C HIS A 198 -15.73 9.24 -13.59
N CYS A 199 -15.05 8.09 -13.62
CA CYS A 199 -14.96 7.14 -12.52
C CYS A 199 -13.50 6.94 -12.10
N VAL A 200 -13.26 6.92 -10.79
CA VAL A 200 -11.94 6.63 -10.22
C VAL A 200 -12.08 5.48 -9.23
N PHE A 201 -11.23 4.45 -9.38
CA PHE A 201 -11.26 3.25 -8.56
C PHE A 201 -9.97 3.10 -7.75
N GLY A 202 -10.11 2.64 -6.51
CA GLY A 202 -9.01 2.31 -5.62
C GLY A 202 -8.65 3.42 -4.63
N ILE A 203 -8.14 3.00 -3.47
CA ILE A 203 -7.84 3.88 -2.34
C ILE A 203 -6.86 4.99 -2.76
N ASN A 204 -5.71 4.62 -3.33
CA ASN A 204 -4.64 5.56 -3.67
C ASN A 204 -5.05 6.60 -4.73
N GLU A 205 -5.89 6.20 -5.68
CA GLU A 205 -6.25 7.06 -6.80
C GLU A 205 -7.35 8.04 -6.40
N VAL A 206 -8.29 7.59 -5.57
CA VAL A 206 -9.28 8.47 -4.93
C VAL A 206 -8.61 9.45 -3.96
N THR A 207 -7.63 9.01 -3.15
CA THR A 207 -6.94 9.89 -2.21
C THR A 207 -6.12 10.96 -2.92
N LYS A 208 -5.32 10.59 -3.93
CA LYS A 208 -4.57 11.56 -4.75
C LYS A 208 -5.49 12.62 -5.34
N ARG A 209 -6.69 12.21 -5.77
CA ARG A 209 -7.66 13.13 -6.35
C ARG A 209 -8.29 14.05 -5.29
N LEU A 210 -8.69 13.53 -4.14
CA LEU A 210 -9.16 14.35 -3.02
C LEU A 210 -8.09 15.35 -2.59
N GLU A 211 -6.85 14.91 -2.41
CA GLU A 211 -5.71 15.77 -2.06
C GLU A 211 -5.48 16.88 -3.09
N SER A 212 -5.62 16.57 -4.39
CA SER A 212 -5.50 17.58 -5.44
C SER A 212 -6.59 18.66 -5.37
N GLN A 213 -7.77 18.33 -4.82
CA GLN A 213 -8.87 19.28 -4.61
C GLN A 213 -8.77 20.02 -3.27
N THR A 214 -8.13 19.43 -2.26
CA THR A 214 -7.94 20.09 -0.96
C THR A 214 -6.95 21.25 -1.03
N ARG A 215 -6.00 21.25 -1.98
CA ARG A 215 -4.95 22.27 -2.08
C ARG A 215 -5.59 23.64 -2.30
N PRO A 216 -5.58 24.52 -1.29
CA PRO A 216 -6.17 25.84 -1.44
C PRO A 216 -5.36 26.57 -2.50
N SER A 217 -6.03 27.11 -3.52
CA SER A 217 -5.45 28.08 -4.45
C SER A 217 -5.19 29.42 -3.75
N VAL A 218 -4.59 29.38 -2.55
CA VAL A 218 -4.45 30.50 -1.62
C VAL A 218 -3.09 31.19 -1.76
N LEU A 219 -2.09 30.54 -2.34
CA LEU A 219 -0.99 31.29 -2.95
C LEU A 219 -1.47 31.68 -4.35
N GLY A 220 -2.10 32.84 -4.46
CA GLY A 220 -2.55 33.47 -5.70
C GLY A 220 -1.41 33.82 -6.68
N THR A 221 -0.42 32.95 -6.85
CA THR A 221 0.43 32.92 -8.03
C THR A 221 -0.43 32.51 -9.21
N THR A 222 -1.05 33.52 -9.82
CA THR A 222 -1.84 33.51 -11.06
C THR A 222 -0.99 33.16 -12.29
N THR A 223 -0.01 32.25 -12.15
CA THR A 223 0.65 31.68 -13.32
C THR A 223 -0.35 30.74 -13.96
N ALA A 224 -1.03 31.26 -14.98
CA ALA A 224 -2.03 30.60 -15.80
C ALA A 224 -1.45 29.33 -16.44
N SER A 225 -1.43 28.24 -15.69
CA SER A 225 -1.20 26.90 -16.22
C SER A 225 -2.51 26.46 -16.86
N THR A 226 -2.60 26.61 -18.18
CA THR A 226 -3.69 26.20 -19.08
C THR A 226 -3.88 24.68 -19.15
N THR A 227 -3.53 23.95 -18.10
CA THR A 227 -3.80 22.52 -17.99
C THR A 227 -5.27 22.37 -17.66
N ALA A 228 -6.03 21.79 -18.59
CA ALA A 228 -7.46 21.49 -18.44
C ALA A 228 -7.77 20.99 -17.01
N SER A 229 -8.59 21.74 -16.27
CA SER A 229 -8.89 21.40 -14.88
C SER A 229 -9.56 20.04 -14.87
N LYS A 230 -8.97 19.08 -14.15
CA LYS A 230 -9.60 17.77 -13.98
C LYS A 230 -10.99 17.99 -13.37
N PRO A 231 -12.01 17.25 -13.82
CA PRO A 231 -13.36 17.34 -13.26
C PRO A 231 -13.31 17.15 -11.73
N GLN A 232 -14.20 17.85 -11.02
CA GLN A 232 -14.27 17.77 -9.56
C GLN A 232 -14.95 16.47 -9.13
N LEU A 233 -14.63 16.00 -7.92
CA LEU A 233 -15.30 14.85 -7.34
C LEU A 233 -16.62 15.31 -6.77
N ARG A 234 -17.68 14.56 -7.05
CA ARG A 234 -18.99 14.79 -6.43
C ARG A 234 -19.31 13.74 -5.38
N PHE A 235 -18.90 12.51 -5.63
CA PHE A 235 -19.29 11.38 -4.81
C PHE A 235 -18.12 10.43 -4.55
N VAL A 236 -18.01 9.96 -3.32
CA VAL A 236 -17.04 8.94 -2.90
C VAL A 236 -17.79 7.84 -2.16
N ILE A 237 -17.47 6.60 -2.52
CA ILE A 237 -18.08 5.38 -1.98
C ILE A 237 -16.96 4.53 -1.40
N ALA A 238 -17.15 4.00 -0.19
CA ALA A 238 -16.16 3.14 0.47
C ALA A 238 -16.80 1.87 1.05
N CYS A 239 -16.19 0.72 0.80
CA CYS A 239 -16.61 -0.59 1.30
C CYS A 239 -15.96 -0.88 2.67
N ARG A 240 -16.24 -0.05 3.68
CA ARG A 240 -15.54 -0.10 4.98
C ARG A 240 -15.64 -1.45 5.70
N THR A 241 -16.76 -2.14 5.56
CA THR A 241 -17.02 -3.43 6.21
C THR A 241 -16.25 -4.59 5.61
N ASP A 242 -15.79 -4.45 4.36
CA ASP A 242 -15.17 -5.55 3.60
C ASP A 242 -13.64 -5.47 3.59
N VAL A 243 -13.07 -4.32 3.96
CA VAL A 243 -11.62 -4.10 4.01
C VAL A 243 -11.06 -4.45 5.39
N ASP A 244 -10.14 -5.43 5.42
CA ASP A 244 -9.37 -5.81 6.60
C ASP A 244 -7.87 -5.44 6.43
N PRO A 245 -7.30 -4.54 7.26
CA PRO A 245 -7.95 -3.82 8.37
C PRO A 245 -8.70 -2.55 7.92
N PRO A 246 -9.82 -2.18 8.59
CA PRO A 246 -10.64 -1.01 8.20
C PRO A 246 -9.92 0.33 8.36
N ILE A 247 -8.81 0.36 9.10
CA ILE A 247 -7.93 1.54 9.26
C ILE A 247 -7.37 2.03 7.91
N LEU A 248 -7.31 1.16 6.90
CA LEU A 248 -6.93 1.55 5.54
C LEU A 248 -7.88 2.58 4.92
N LEU A 249 -9.08 2.77 5.47
CA LEU A 249 -10.09 3.71 4.97
C LEU A 249 -10.38 4.87 5.94
N ASP A 250 -9.79 4.87 7.13
CA ASP A 250 -10.10 5.84 8.19
C ASP A 250 -9.70 7.28 7.85
N HIS A 251 -8.84 7.47 6.83
CA HIS A 251 -8.41 8.79 6.37
C HIS A 251 -9.40 9.44 5.39
N LEU A 252 -10.27 8.66 4.71
CA LEU A 252 -11.19 9.20 3.70
C LEU A 252 -12.21 10.22 4.25
N PRO A 253 -12.88 9.98 5.40
CA PRO A 253 -13.80 10.96 5.96
C PRO A 253 -13.13 12.30 6.26
N VAL A 254 -11.87 12.28 6.71
CA VAL A 254 -11.10 13.47 7.04
C VAL A 254 -10.72 14.24 5.77
N LEU A 255 -10.28 13.54 4.71
CA LEU A 255 -9.96 14.17 3.42
C LEU A 255 -11.21 14.81 2.78
N VAL A 256 -12.32 14.09 2.74
CA VAL A 256 -13.60 14.61 2.20
C VAL A 256 -14.05 15.82 3.00
N ALA A 257 -13.97 15.78 4.33
CA ALA A 257 -14.31 16.90 5.18
C ALA A 257 -13.38 18.11 4.96
N ALA A 258 -12.08 17.88 4.75
CA ALA A 258 -11.13 18.94 4.44
C ALA A 258 -11.43 19.61 3.09
N CYS A 259 -11.72 18.83 2.04
CA CYS A 259 -12.18 19.34 0.74
C CYS A 259 -13.44 20.21 0.92
N ASN A 260 -14.45 19.70 1.62
CA ASN A 260 -15.71 20.41 1.82
C ASN A 260 -15.61 21.66 2.71
N SER A 261 -14.62 21.71 3.60
CA SER A 261 -14.32 22.89 4.42
C SER A 261 -13.51 23.97 3.68
N ALA A 262 -12.78 23.59 2.62
CA ALA A 262 -12.08 24.54 1.77
C ALA A 262 -13.02 25.31 0.82
N VAL A 263 -14.24 24.79 0.57
CA VAL A 263 -15.25 25.46 -0.24
C VAL A 263 -15.81 26.68 0.52
N PRO A 264 -15.69 27.90 -0.03
CA PRO A 264 -16.13 29.10 0.66
C PRO A 264 -17.65 29.16 0.80
N SER A 265 -18.13 29.70 1.92
CA SER A 265 -19.56 29.71 2.27
C SER A 265 -20.45 30.57 1.37
N ASN A 266 -19.87 31.35 0.45
CA ASN A 266 -20.58 32.29 -0.42
C ASN A 266 -20.78 31.81 -1.86
N SER A 267 -20.30 30.62 -2.25
CA SER A 267 -20.66 30.09 -3.58
C SER A 267 -22.11 29.61 -3.55
N GLU A 268 -22.92 30.08 -4.49
CA GLU A 268 -24.28 29.56 -4.75
C GLU A 268 -24.17 28.10 -5.26
N ASP A 269 -23.13 27.82 -6.04
CA ASP A 269 -22.78 26.48 -6.53
C ASP A 269 -22.00 25.67 -5.47
N LYS A 270 -22.64 25.40 -4.32
CA LYS A 270 -22.04 24.60 -3.24
C LYS A 270 -22.00 23.13 -3.62
N MET A 271 -20.99 22.76 -4.37
CA MET A 271 -20.74 21.37 -4.69
C MET A 271 -19.95 20.67 -3.59
N PHE A 272 -20.66 20.11 -2.61
CA PHE A 272 -20.04 19.24 -1.61
C PHE A 272 -19.78 17.84 -2.14
N ILE A 273 -18.65 17.28 -1.76
CA ILE A 273 -18.32 15.87 -1.93
C ILE A 273 -19.11 15.08 -0.88
N LYS A 274 -19.92 14.13 -1.34
CA LYS A 274 -20.67 13.21 -0.48
C LYS A 274 -19.85 11.93 -0.28
N LEU A 275 -19.77 11.43 0.95
CA LEU A 275 -19.14 10.14 1.26
C LEU A 275 -20.21 9.17 1.75
N ALA A 276 -20.34 8.03 1.08
CA ALA A 276 -21.21 6.94 1.49
C ALA A 276 -20.39 5.68 1.80
N THR A 277 -20.85 4.91 2.78
CA THR A 277 -20.36 3.55 3.01
C THR A 277 -21.31 2.53 2.41
N LEU A 278 -20.79 1.47 1.81
CA LEU A 278 -21.59 0.34 1.32
C LEU A 278 -21.80 -0.72 2.41
N PRO A 279 -22.84 -1.58 2.28
CA PRO A 279 -23.07 -2.67 3.21
C PRO A 279 -21.99 -3.76 3.02
N MET A 280 -21.98 -4.73 3.92
CA MET A 280 -21.13 -5.91 3.82
C MET A 280 -21.37 -6.66 2.51
N GLY A 281 -20.30 -7.04 1.82
CA GLY A 281 -20.33 -7.63 0.48
C GLY A 281 -20.35 -6.62 -0.66
N GLY A 282 -20.48 -5.33 -0.37
CA GLY A 282 -20.47 -4.26 -1.37
C GLY A 282 -19.17 -4.19 -2.19
N GLU A 283 -18.00 -4.51 -1.61
CA GLU A 283 -16.74 -4.61 -2.36
C GLU A 283 -16.83 -5.67 -3.45
N HIS A 284 -17.40 -6.84 -3.14
CA HIS A 284 -17.49 -7.95 -4.07
C HIS A 284 -18.48 -7.64 -5.19
N THR A 285 -19.68 -7.18 -4.86
CA THR A 285 -20.70 -6.79 -5.84
C THR A 285 -20.19 -5.68 -6.76
N LEU A 286 -19.53 -4.66 -6.20
CA LEU A 286 -18.97 -3.58 -7.01
C LEU A 286 -17.81 -4.06 -7.90
N ALA A 287 -16.95 -4.95 -7.38
CA ALA A 287 -15.85 -5.52 -8.16
C ALA A 287 -16.36 -6.34 -9.34
N GLU A 288 -17.40 -7.15 -9.13
CA GLU A 288 -18.06 -7.94 -10.17
C GLU A 288 -18.65 -7.03 -11.26
N VAL A 289 -19.46 -6.05 -10.86
CA VAL A 289 -20.10 -5.09 -11.80
C VAL A 289 -19.07 -4.28 -12.58
N VAL A 290 -17.94 -3.88 -11.97
CA VAL A 290 -16.92 -3.08 -12.66
C VAL A 290 -15.97 -3.96 -13.49
N GLY A 291 -16.01 -5.28 -13.33
CA GLY A 291 -15.06 -6.20 -13.98
C GLY A 291 -13.64 -6.07 -13.42
N LEU A 292 -13.50 -5.73 -12.14
CA LEU A 292 -12.23 -5.66 -11.44
C LEU A 292 -12.13 -6.76 -10.39
N ARG A 293 -10.91 -7.11 -9.98
CA ARG A 293 -10.71 -8.14 -8.95
C ARG A 293 -11.21 -7.69 -7.57
N ARG A 294 -11.04 -6.41 -7.25
CA ARG A 294 -11.36 -5.80 -5.94
C ARG A 294 -11.63 -4.31 -6.14
N VAL A 295 -12.68 -3.78 -5.52
CA VAL A 295 -13.01 -2.34 -5.53
C VAL A 295 -13.41 -1.90 -4.12
N ALA A 296 -12.40 -1.50 -3.34
CA ALA A 296 -12.59 -1.04 -1.97
C ALA A 296 -13.17 0.39 -1.89
N VAL A 297 -12.81 1.23 -2.87
CA VAL A 297 -13.22 2.64 -2.93
C VAL A 297 -13.47 3.01 -4.39
N MET A 298 -14.54 3.75 -4.64
CA MET A 298 -14.87 4.33 -5.93
C MET A 298 -15.26 5.79 -5.74
N ALA A 299 -14.94 6.63 -6.72
CA ALA A 299 -15.36 8.02 -6.73
C ALA A 299 -15.90 8.42 -8.11
N LEU A 300 -16.93 9.27 -8.12
CA LEU A 300 -17.61 9.76 -9.31
C LEU A 300 -17.50 11.28 -9.42
N ASP A 301 -17.48 11.73 -10.66
CA ASP A 301 -17.33 13.13 -11.04
C ASP A 301 -18.66 13.84 -11.07
N VAL A 302 -18.60 15.17 -11.04
CA VAL A 302 -19.75 16.05 -11.35
C VAL A 302 -20.40 15.69 -12.68
N GLU A 303 -19.57 15.47 -13.71
CA GLU A 303 -20.00 15.28 -15.09
C GLU A 303 -20.38 13.83 -15.42
N THR A 304 -20.48 12.96 -14.41
CA THR A 304 -20.82 11.55 -14.62
C THR A 304 -22.24 11.43 -15.19
N PRO A 305 -22.43 10.84 -16.38
CA PRO A 305 -23.77 10.64 -16.93
C PRO A 305 -24.57 9.71 -16.01
N GLY A 306 -25.87 9.99 -15.82
CA GLY A 306 -26.75 9.18 -14.97
C GLY A 306 -26.65 9.49 -13.46
N LEU A 307 -25.80 10.44 -13.05
CA LEU A 307 -25.63 10.80 -11.64
C LEU A 307 -26.93 11.27 -10.97
N GLY A 308 -27.85 11.87 -11.71
CA GLY A 308 -29.12 12.38 -11.18
C GLY A 308 -29.96 11.33 -10.43
N ARG A 309 -29.88 10.04 -10.82
CA ARG A 309 -30.55 8.94 -10.09
C ARG A 309 -29.95 8.74 -8.69
N LEU A 310 -28.64 8.91 -8.57
CA LEU A 310 -27.92 8.83 -7.29
C LEU A 310 -28.18 10.07 -6.45
N GLU A 311 -28.27 11.27 -7.06
CA GLU A 311 -28.43 12.53 -6.33
C GLU A 311 -29.63 12.55 -5.38
N SER A 312 -30.77 11.96 -5.77
CA SER A 312 -31.93 11.82 -4.90
C SER A 312 -31.61 11.04 -3.62
N LEU A 313 -30.86 9.93 -3.73
CA LEU A 313 -30.39 9.13 -2.58
C LEU A 313 -29.33 9.88 -1.76
N LEU A 314 -28.46 10.64 -2.44
CA LEU A 314 -27.37 11.38 -1.81
C LEU A 314 -27.84 12.63 -1.04
N SER A 315 -29.02 13.16 -1.38
CA SER A 315 -29.65 14.25 -0.63
C SER A 315 -29.88 13.85 0.85
N ALA A 316 -30.13 12.57 1.11
CA ALA A 316 -30.29 12.03 2.46
C ALA A 316 -28.98 11.93 3.26
N ILE A 317 -27.81 12.03 2.60
CA ILE A 317 -26.51 11.93 3.25
C ILE A 317 -26.01 13.33 3.60
N PRO A 318 -25.77 13.65 4.89
CA PRO A 318 -25.25 14.95 5.28
C PRO A 318 -23.82 15.15 4.72
N PRO A 319 -23.49 16.34 4.19
CA PRO A 319 -22.13 16.61 3.74
C PRO A 319 -21.16 16.58 4.92
N LEU A 320 -20.04 15.88 4.78
CA LEU A 320 -19.01 15.85 5.82
C LEU A 320 -18.25 17.18 5.80
N ARG A 321 -18.16 17.86 6.94
CA ARG A 321 -17.39 19.09 7.10
C ARG A 321 -16.59 19.04 8.38
N ALA A 322 -15.38 19.57 8.32
CA ALA A 322 -14.52 19.77 9.48
C ALA A 322 -14.67 21.22 9.92
N SER A 323 -15.49 21.48 10.94
CA SER A 323 -15.73 22.84 11.45
C SER A 323 -14.45 23.53 11.92
N TRP A 324 -13.47 22.76 12.41
CA TRP A 324 -12.16 23.29 12.82
C TRP A 324 -11.24 23.68 11.65
N LEU A 325 -11.51 23.20 10.43
CA LEU A 325 -10.77 23.58 9.21
C LEU A 325 -11.46 24.70 8.43
N ALA A 326 -12.75 24.96 8.69
CA ALA A 326 -13.47 26.00 7.97
C ALA A 326 -12.80 27.36 8.23
N PRO A 327 -12.56 28.16 7.18
CA PRO A 327 -12.05 29.51 7.35
C PRO A 327 -13.03 30.31 8.22
N PRO A 328 -12.55 31.21 9.10
CA PRO A 328 -13.42 32.08 9.85
C PRO A 328 -14.22 32.92 8.84
N SER A 329 -15.51 32.64 8.69
CA SER A 329 -16.38 33.44 7.83
C SER A 329 -16.38 34.88 8.35
N ASN A 330 -15.99 35.83 7.49
CA ASN A 330 -15.57 37.20 7.81
C ASN A 330 -16.55 38.10 8.60
N ILE A 331 -17.73 37.65 9.05
CA ILE A 331 -18.79 38.58 9.50
C ILE A 331 -19.43 38.22 10.85
N SER A 332 -19.30 36.99 11.35
CA SER A 332 -19.75 36.67 12.70
C SER A 332 -18.72 35.81 13.40
N GLN A 333 -17.94 36.44 14.27
CA GLN A 333 -17.10 35.77 15.25
C GLN A 333 -18.00 35.14 16.32
N GLU A 334 -18.85 34.19 15.93
CA GLU A 334 -19.36 33.22 16.89
C GLU A 334 -18.12 32.55 17.49
N PRO A 335 -17.87 32.70 18.80
CA PRO A 335 -16.68 32.15 19.44
C PRO A 335 -16.65 30.66 19.15
N LYS A 336 -15.56 30.17 18.52
CA LYS A 336 -15.38 28.74 18.25
C LYS A 336 -15.60 28.00 19.56
N GLU A 337 -16.71 27.27 19.65
CA GLU A 337 -17.06 26.50 20.83
C GLU A 337 -15.89 25.56 21.15
N LEU A 338 -15.16 25.86 22.23
CA LEU A 338 -14.02 25.06 22.65
C LEU A 338 -14.57 23.71 23.12
N VAL A 339 -14.34 22.67 22.33
CA VAL A 339 -14.74 21.31 22.69
C VAL A 339 -13.89 20.87 23.90
N PRO A 340 -14.52 20.48 25.02
CA PRO A 340 -13.79 20.00 26.19
C PRO A 340 -12.89 18.81 25.85
N THR A 341 -11.70 18.76 26.47
CA THR A 341 -10.78 17.62 26.28
C THR A 341 -11.40 16.34 26.82
N HIS A 342 -11.43 15.28 26.00
CA HIS A 342 -11.92 13.98 26.43
C HIS A 342 -10.73 13.09 26.82
N VAL A 343 -10.52 12.89 28.13
CA VAL A 343 -9.45 12.03 28.65
C VAL A 343 -10.01 10.65 28.96
N LYS A 344 -9.63 9.65 28.17
CA LYS A 344 -9.94 8.24 28.42
C LYS A 344 -8.87 7.61 29.31
N GLN A 345 -9.25 6.63 30.13
CA GLN A 345 -8.29 5.84 30.91
C GLN A 345 -8.05 4.48 30.24
N LEU A 346 -6.85 4.28 29.71
CA LEU A 346 -6.43 2.99 29.17
C LEU A 346 -5.97 2.08 30.31
N LYS A 347 -6.67 0.97 30.49
CA LYS A 347 -6.29 -0.08 31.44
C LYS A 347 -5.06 -0.82 30.89
N THR A 348 -3.93 -0.69 31.59
CA THR A 348 -2.68 -1.40 31.29
C THR A 348 -2.28 -2.30 32.46
N SER A 349 -1.48 -3.33 32.20
CA SER A 349 -0.87 -4.12 33.28
C SER A 349 0.58 -3.66 33.47
N ALA A 350 0.96 -3.41 34.72
CA ALA A 350 2.34 -3.17 35.10
C ALA A 350 2.82 -4.26 36.06
N PRO A 351 4.10 -4.67 36.02
CA PRO A 351 4.65 -5.54 37.04
C PRO A 351 4.46 -4.93 38.44
N LYS A 352 4.07 -5.73 39.42
CA LYS A 352 4.01 -5.34 40.83
C LYS A 352 5.41 -4.97 41.32
N ASP A 353 6.39 -5.83 41.02
CA ASP A 353 7.80 -5.63 41.34
C ASP A 353 8.64 -5.28 40.11
N MET A 354 8.78 -3.97 39.86
CA MET A 354 9.56 -3.45 38.73
C MET A 354 11.05 -3.84 38.80
N LYS A 355 11.61 -4.04 40.00
CA LYS A 355 13.02 -4.43 40.19
C LYS A 355 13.26 -5.89 39.78
N ALA A 356 12.45 -6.82 40.29
CA ALA A 356 12.52 -8.24 39.93
C ALA A 356 12.27 -8.46 38.43
N HIS A 357 11.29 -7.76 37.85
CA HIS A 357 11.04 -7.82 36.41
C HIS A 357 12.20 -7.27 35.58
N ARG A 358 12.86 -6.18 36.01
CA ARG A 358 14.06 -5.64 35.33
C ARG A 358 15.23 -6.61 35.40
N GLU A 359 15.47 -7.24 36.56
CA GLU A 359 16.53 -8.24 36.73
C GLU A 359 16.27 -9.48 35.87
N LYS A 360 15.04 -10.00 35.88
CA LYS A 360 14.64 -11.13 35.04
C LYS A 360 14.85 -10.81 33.55
N ARG A 361 14.43 -9.63 33.09
CA ARG A 361 14.66 -9.20 31.71
C ARG A 361 16.16 -9.08 31.38
N LYS A 362 16.98 -8.61 32.32
CA LYS A 362 18.44 -8.54 32.14
C LYS A 362 19.05 -9.93 32.00
N ARG A 363 18.60 -10.89 32.82
CA ARG A 363 19.00 -12.30 32.76
C ARG A 363 18.60 -12.94 31.43
N GLU A 364 17.33 -12.80 31.02
CA GLU A 364 16.81 -13.33 29.75
C GLU A 364 17.54 -12.75 28.53
N VAL A 365 17.86 -11.45 28.54
CA VAL A 365 18.63 -10.81 27.46
C VAL A 365 20.07 -11.31 27.42
N GLY A 366 20.68 -11.55 28.59
CA GLY A 366 22.02 -12.15 28.70
C GLY A 366 22.07 -13.56 28.10
N GLU A 367 21.16 -14.43 28.55
CA GLU A 367 21.03 -15.81 28.06
C GLU A 367 20.74 -15.86 26.55
N ALA A 368 19.85 -14.99 26.04
CA ALA A 368 19.56 -14.92 24.61
C ALA A 368 20.78 -14.46 23.79
N LYS A 369 21.60 -13.55 24.33
CA LYS A 369 22.83 -13.09 23.68
C LYS A 369 23.88 -14.22 23.65
N GLU A 370 24.05 -14.95 24.75
CA GLU A 370 24.96 -16.10 24.82
C GLU A 370 24.52 -17.21 23.85
N ALA A 371 23.22 -17.52 23.81
CA ALA A 371 22.65 -18.48 22.86
C ALA A 371 22.85 -18.05 21.40
N ALA A 372 22.69 -16.75 21.08
CA ALA A 372 22.94 -16.22 19.74
C ALA A 372 24.42 -16.28 19.36
N VAL A 373 25.34 -16.03 20.30
CA VAL A 373 26.78 -16.16 20.07
C VAL A 373 27.17 -17.62 19.84
N ALA A 374 26.64 -18.55 20.65
CA ALA A 374 26.87 -19.98 20.46
C ALA A 374 26.36 -20.48 19.10
N ALA A 375 25.15 -20.08 18.70
CA ALA A 375 24.58 -20.42 17.40
C ALA A 375 25.38 -19.81 16.23
N GLY A 376 25.89 -18.58 16.39
CA GLY A 376 26.76 -17.93 15.41
C GLY A 376 28.10 -18.64 15.22
N ALA A 377 28.68 -19.17 16.30
CA ALA A 377 29.93 -19.93 16.25
C ALA A 377 29.76 -21.25 15.47
N ASP A 378 28.64 -21.95 15.65
CA ASP A 378 28.34 -23.18 14.90
C ASP A 378 28.02 -22.93 13.42
N GLY A 379 27.40 -21.79 13.10
CA GLY A 379 27.15 -21.36 11.72
C GLY A 379 28.44 -21.21 10.90
N ASN A 380 29.53 -20.70 11.51
CA ASN A 380 30.83 -20.59 10.86
C ASN A 380 31.55 -21.94 10.73
N ARG A 381 31.37 -22.88 11.67
CA ARG A 381 31.91 -24.25 11.55
C ARG A 381 31.26 -25.06 10.43
N ARG A 382 29.95 -24.93 10.21
CA ARG A 382 29.25 -25.62 9.10
C ARG A 382 29.67 -25.12 7.72
N LYS A 383 29.99 -23.84 7.56
CA LYS A 383 30.52 -23.32 6.28
C LYS A 383 31.93 -23.87 5.96
N LYS A 384 32.76 -24.11 6.98
CA LYS A 384 34.12 -24.64 6.80
C LYS A 384 34.16 -26.14 6.46
N ARG A 385 33.16 -26.92 6.90
CA ARG A 385 33.06 -28.37 6.60
C ARG A 385 32.50 -28.71 5.20
N LYS A 386 31.94 -27.74 4.47
CA LYS A 386 31.41 -27.98 3.11
C LYS A 386 32.46 -27.78 2.00
N ILE A 387 33.73 -27.53 2.38
CA ILE A 387 34.88 -27.40 1.47
C ILE A 387 35.95 -28.45 1.83
N GLN A 388 35.53 -29.66 2.21
CA GLN A 388 36.39 -30.83 1.99
C GLN A 388 35.84 -31.53 0.75
N PRO A 389 36.59 -31.55 -0.37
CA PRO A 389 36.25 -32.42 -1.48
C PRO A 389 36.30 -33.86 -0.94
N GLN A 390 35.19 -34.59 -1.10
CA GLN A 390 35.22 -36.02 -0.86
C GLN A 390 36.19 -36.61 -1.87
N ASP A 391 37.33 -37.09 -1.37
CA ASP A 391 38.26 -37.92 -2.13
C ASP A 391 37.50 -39.15 -2.63
N LYS A 392 37.15 -39.09 -3.91
CA LYS A 392 36.66 -40.21 -4.70
C LYS A 392 37.83 -41.16 -4.95
N ASN A 393 38.15 -42.00 -3.97
CA ASN A 393 38.94 -43.20 -4.21
C ASN A 393 38.15 -44.40 -3.69
N LYS A 394 37.38 -45.02 -4.58
CA LYS A 394 37.04 -46.43 -4.47
C LYS A 394 37.29 -47.06 -5.85
N PRO A 395 38.33 -47.89 -6.01
CA PRO A 395 38.58 -48.61 -7.24
C PRO A 395 37.55 -49.74 -7.40
N ASP A 396 37.07 -49.88 -8.63
CA ASP A 396 36.41 -51.08 -9.15
C ASP A 396 37.43 -52.21 -9.17
N ASP A 397 37.16 -53.27 -8.41
CA ASP A 397 37.73 -54.58 -8.63
C ASP A 397 36.73 -55.60 -8.11
N THR A 398 35.94 -56.19 -9.01
CA THR A 398 35.83 -57.66 -9.08
C THR A 398 35.19 -58.09 -10.41
N LYS A 399 36.04 -58.71 -11.24
CA LYS A 399 35.70 -59.67 -12.29
C LYS A 399 35.11 -60.95 -11.69
N ASP A 400 34.62 -61.81 -12.59
CA ASP A 400 34.26 -63.23 -12.47
C ASP A 400 32.75 -63.47 -12.39
N SER A 401 32.13 -64.37 -13.17
CA SER A 401 32.49 -65.20 -14.34
C SER A 401 31.16 -65.59 -15.00
#